data_AF-A0A1H9VJL8-F1
#
_entry.id   AF-A0A1H9VJL8-F1
#
_cell.length_a   1.000
_cell.length_b   1.000
_cell.length_c   1.000
_cell.angle_alpha   90.00
_cell.angle_beta   90.00
_cell.angle_gamma   90.00
#
_symmetry.space_group_name_H-M   'P 1'
#
loop_
_entity.id
_entity.type
_entity.pdbx_description
1 polymer ?
#
loop_
_entity_poly.entity_id
_entity_poly.type
_entity_poly.pdbx_seq_one_letter_code
_entity_poly.pdbx_strand_id
1 'polypeptide(L)' 'MANNDYATHEVLEVHEIMTIKSACAAKSSMMQGLAVDKELKDLLIEDVKLSQKAVEELKGILEESK' A
#
# COMPACT_ATOMS: atom_id res chain seq x y z
N MET A 1 16.90 28.82 1.47
CA MET A 1 16.95 27.36 1.26
C MET A 1 15.56 26.85 1.57
N ALA A 2 14.89 26.16 0.65
CA ALA A 2 13.55 25.63 0.91
C ALA A 2 13.65 24.60 2.05
N ASN A 3 12.77 24.69 3.05
CA ASN A 3 12.68 23.68 4.11
C ASN A 3 12.39 22.33 3.46
N ASN A 4 13.11 21.30 3.89
CA ASN A 4 12.99 19.93 3.37
C ASN A 4 11.86 19.16 4.09
N ASP A 5 10.89 19.88 4.62
CA ASP A 5 9.76 19.35 5.38
C ASP A 5 8.58 19.16 4.43
N TYR A 6 7.87 18.04 4.56
CA TYR A 6 6.68 17.78 3.77
C TYR A 6 5.58 18.81 4.04
N ALA A 7 4.96 19.30 2.97
CA ALA A 7 3.77 20.13 3.08
C ALA A 7 2.57 19.27 3.52
N THR A 8 1.59 19.90 4.18
CA THR A 8 0.41 19.17 4.71
C THR A 8 -0.34 18.37 3.65
N HIS A 9 -0.44 18.86 2.40
CA HIS A 9 -1.10 18.13 1.33
C HIS A 9 -0.32 16.87 0.91
N GLU A 10 1.01 16.91 0.90
CA GLU A 10 1.85 15.75 0.58
C GLU A 10 1.67 14.64 1.62
N VAL A 11 1.61 14.99 2.91
CA VAL A 11 1.33 14.04 3.99
C VAL A 11 -0.07 13.41 3.84
N LEU A 12 -1.08 14.22 3.48
CA LEU A 12 -2.43 13.73 3.23
C LEU A 12 -2.49 12.79 2.02
N GLU A 13 -1.82 13.14 0.92
CA GLU A 13 -1.74 12.30 -0.28
C GLU A 13 -1.08 10.94 0.03
N VAL A 14 0.01 10.92 0.80
CA VAL A 14 0.65 9.66 1.22
C VAL A 14 -0.30 8.82 2.09
N HIS A 15 -1.05 9.44 3.00
CA HIS A 15 -2.06 8.74 3.81
C HIS A 15 -3.19 8.15 2.96
N GLU A 16 -3.65 8.85 1.93
CA GLU A 16 -4.65 8.37 0.98
C GLU A 16 -4.12 7.17 0.18
N ILE A 17 -2.90 7.25 -0.35
CA ILE A 17 -2.26 6.15 -1.08
C ILE A 17 -2.09 4.92 -0.16
N MET A 18 -1.67 5.12 1.09
CA MET A 18 -1.54 4.04 2.08
C MET A 18 -2.89 3.34 2.34
N THR A 19 -3.96 4.12 2.43
CA THR A 19 -5.32 3.61 2.59
C THR A 19 -5.74 2.76 1.40
N ILE A 20 -5.47 3.24 0.17
CA ILE A 20 -5.73 2.51 -1.06
C ILE A 20 -4.96 1.19 -1.08
N LYS A 21 -3.65 1.20 -0.77
CA LYS A 21 -2.82 -0.02 -0.77
C LYS A 21 -3.25 -1.02 0.31
N SER A 22 -3.69 -0.55 1.46
CA SER A 22 -4.27 -1.40 2.51
C SER A 22 -5.55 -2.08 2.02
N ALA A 23 -6.42 -1.36 1.31
CA ALA A 23 -7.61 -1.94 0.70
C ALA A 23 -7.29 -2.97 -0.39
N CYS A 24 -6.26 -2.72 -1.22
CA CYS A 24 -5.76 -3.70 -2.19
C CYS A 24 -5.26 -4.98 -1.49
N ALA A 25 -4.40 -4.84 -0.49
CA ALA A 25 -3.86 -5.99 0.25
C ALA A 25 -4.99 -6.84 0.85
N ALA A 26 -6.01 -6.22 1.45
CA ALA A 26 -7.16 -6.93 2.02
C ALA A 26 -7.98 -7.66 0.94
N LYS A 27 -8.27 -6.98 -0.18
CA LYS A 27 -9.05 -7.56 -1.30
C LYS A 27 -8.31 -8.73 -1.94
N SER A 28 -7.03 -8.58 -2.23
CA SER A 28 -6.22 -9.64 -2.85
C SER A 28 -6.00 -10.81 -1.90
N SER A 29 -5.83 -10.55 -0.59
CA SER A 29 -5.74 -11.59 0.45
C SER A 29 -7.02 -12.42 0.56
N MET A 30 -8.19 -11.79 0.43
CA MET A 30 -9.46 -12.49 0.39
C MET A 30 -9.63 -13.28 -0.92
N MET A 31 -9.34 -12.64 -2.05
CA MET A 31 -9.59 -13.23 -3.37
C MET A 31 -8.64 -14.40 -3.69
N GLN A 32 -7.38 -14.38 -3.24
CA GLN A 32 -6.44 -15.50 -3.44
C GLN A 32 -6.91 -16.82 -2.79
N GLY A 33 -7.75 -16.72 -1.74
CA GLY A 33 -8.37 -17.88 -1.09
C GLY A 33 -9.56 -18.44 -1.86
N LEU A 34 -10.16 -17.66 -2.77
CA LEU A 34 -11.32 -18.02 -3.58
C LEU A 34 -10.95 -18.35 -5.04
N ALA A 35 -9.80 -17.88 -5.52
CA ALA A 35 -9.34 -18.09 -6.89
C ALA A 35 -9.01 -19.58 -7.15
N VAL A 36 -9.70 -20.14 -8.15
CA VAL A 36 -9.48 -21.53 -8.62
C VAL A 36 -8.41 -21.57 -9.71
N ASP A 37 -8.41 -20.58 -10.60
CA ASP A 37 -7.40 -20.45 -11.64
C ASP A 37 -6.02 -20.18 -11.02
N LYS A 38 -5.02 -20.98 -11.44
CA LYS A 38 -3.70 -20.95 -10.83
C LYS A 38 -2.97 -19.63 -11.12
N GLU A 39 -3.05 -19.14 -12.35
CA GLU A 39 -2.35 -17.92 -12.75
C GLU A 39 -2.94 -16.71 -12.04
N LEU A 40 -4.27 -16.63 -11.97
CA LEU A 40 -4.96 -15.61 -11.19
C LEU A 40 -4.59 -15.66 -9.70
N LYS A 41 -4.52 -16.86 -9.12
CA LYS A 41 -4.10 -17.02 -7.71
C LYS A 41 -2.68 -16.54 -7.48
N ASP A 42 -1.75 -16.87 -8.37
CA ASP A 42 -0.36 -16.45 -8.27
C ASP A 42 -0.24 -14.92 -8.36
N LEU A 43 -0.98 -14.27 -9.27
CA LEU A 43 -1.07 -12.81 -9.36
C LEU A 43 -1.61 -12.17 -8.07
N LEU A 44 -2.65 -12.76 -7.47
CA LEU A 44 -3.21 -12.24 -6.21
C LEU A 44 -2.24 -12.39 -5.04
N ILE A 45 -1.49 -13.50 -4.97
CA ILE A 45 -0.43 -13.70 -3.96
C ILE A 45 0.68 -12.66 -4.13
N GLU A 46 1.08 -12.37 -5.37
CA GLU A 46 2.04 -11.32 -5.66
C GLU A 46 1.53 -9.94 -5.24
N ASP A 47 0.28 -9.61 -5.58
CA ASP A 47 -0.33 -8.32 -5.22
C ASP A 47 -0.44 -8.13 -3.70
N VAL A 48 -0.73 -9.19 -2.93
CA VAL A 48 -0.69 -9.13 -1.46
C VAL A 48 0.69 -8.72 -0.96
N LYS A 49 1.75 -9.38 -1.46
CA LYS A 49 3.14 -9.10 -1.03
C LYS A 49 3.55 -7.67 -1.39
N LEU A 50 3.27 -7.24 -2.63
CA LEU A 50 3.62 -5.91 -3.10
C LEU A 50 2.82 -4.82 -2.37
N SER A 51 1.52 -5.04 -2.14
CA SER A 51 0.67 -4.09 -1.42
C SER A 51 1.08 -3.96 0.05
N GLN A 52 1.40 -5.06 0.73
CA GLN A 52 1.92 -5.02 2.10
C GLN A 52 3.24 -4.27 2.20
N LYS A 53 4.19 -4.55 1.29
CA LYS A 53 5.46 -3.82 1.23
C LYS A 53 5.24 -2.31 1.04
N ALA A 54 4.36 -1.93 0.11
CA ALA A 54 4.04 -0.53 -0.13
C ALA A 54 3.42 0.15 1.10
N VAL A 55 2.55 -0.55 1.85
CA VAL A 55 1.98 -0.01 3.10
C VAL A 55 3.07 0.28 4.13
N GLU A 56 4.04 -0.62 4.33
CA GLU A 56 5.14 -0.40 5.27
C GLU A 56 6.05 0.76 4.83
N GLU A 57 6.35 0.88 3.53
CA GLU A 57 7.14 2.00 2.99
C GLU A 57 6.42 3.34 3.17
N LEU A 58 5.11 3.41 2.85
CA LEU A 58 4.30 4.62 3.00
C LEU A 58 4.14 5.02 4.46
N LYS A 59 4.00 4.04 5.36
CA LYS A 59 3.98 4.27 6.80
C LYS A 59 5.30 4.88 7.29
N GLY A 60 6.44 4.40 6.79
CA GLY A 60 7.75 4.98 7.09
C GLY A 60 7.82 6.47 6.71
N ILE A 61 7.35 6.82 5.51
CA ILE A 61 7.29 8.22 5.05
C ILE A 61 6.43 9.07 6.00
N LEU A 62 5.26 8.57 6.42
CA LEU A 62 4.39 9.29 7.36
C LEU A 62 4.99 9.44 8.76
N GLU A 63 5.81 8.50 9.20
CA GLU A 63 6.54 8.59 10.47
C GLU A 63 7.66 9.63 10.41
N GLU A 64 8.35 9.75 9.27
CA GLU A 64 9.36 10.79 9.00
C GLU A 64 8.73 12.19 8.82
N SER A 65 7.44 12.25 8.51
CA SER A 65 6.69 13.50 8.28
C SER A 65 6.11 14.13 9.56
N LYS A 66 6.32 13.50 10.73
CA LYS A 66 5.87 14.01 12.04
C LYS A 66 6.90 14.95 12.66
#